data_AF-A0AB34FCL3-F1
#
_entry.id   AF-A0AB34FCL3-F1
#
_cell.length_a   1.000
_cell.length_b   1.000
_cell.length_c   1.000
_cell.angle_alpha   90.00
_cell.angle_beta   90.00
_cell.angle_gamma   90.00
#
_symmetry.space_group_name_H-M   'P 1'
#
loop_
_entity.id
_entity.type
_entity.pdbx_description
1 polymer ?
#
loop_
_entity_poly.entity_id
_entity_poly.type
_entity_poly.pdbx_seq_one_letter_code
_entity_poly.pdbx_strand_id
1 'polypeptide(L)'
;MSWGNMEEWLWSNINNPRGRTRTAYASLTKLQQKPKQSFREFFRQYRAIESELPHTVPDWLRIEMFLFCCNKSIKDLFRSQNYPKSWNDLVEKGYEYDDDFHEKERHPDSRIGESGAKDAMAGNDKLTEKETQQAAVCYKCGKLGHIRPKCTDGWMDFITPGGKSL
;
A
#
# COMPACT_ATOMS: atom_id res chain seq x y z
N MET A 1 19.14 2.92 23.55
CA MET A 1 20.36 2.34 22.93
C MET A 1 21.55 3.02 23.59
N SER A 2 22.42 2.26 24.26
CA SER A 2 23.62 2.78 24.93
C SER A 2 24.81 2.81 23.96
N TRP A 3 25.87 3.53 24.32
CA TRP A 3 27.12 3.56 23.55
C TRP A 3 27.74 2.16 23.41
N GLY A 4 27.80 1.37 24.48
CA GLY A 4 28.34 0.00 24.43
C GLY A 4 27.62 -0.90 23.43
N ASN A 5 26.29 -0.84 23.34
CA ASN A 5 25.51 -1.59 22.34
C ASN A 5 25.79 -1.11 20.90
N MET A 6 26.16 0.16 20.71
CA MET A 6 26.54 0.72 19.42
C MET A 6 27.98 0.34 19.04
N GLU A 7 28.87 0.25 20.02
CA GLU A 7 30.26 -0.17 19.88
C GLU A 7 30.35 -1.66 19.53
N GLU A 8 29.65 -2.54 20.25
CA GLU A 8 29.54 -3.97 19.88
C GLU A 8 28.98 -4.16 18.47
N TRP A 9 27.95 -3.37 18.10
CA TRP A 9 27.40 -3.39 16.75
C TRP A 9 28.44 -2.96 15.69
N LEU A 10 29.21 -1.89 15.95
CA LEU A 10 30.28 -1.45 15.05
C LEU A 10 31.35 -2.53 14.91
N TRP A 11 31.86 -3.10 16.01
CA TRP A 11 32.88 -4.15 15.98
C TRP A 11 32.37 -5.41 15.25
N SER A 12 31.14 -5.86 15.51
CA SER A 12 30.58 -7.06 14.86
C SER A 12 30.29 -6.87 13.35
N ASN A 13 30.16 -5.64 12.86
CA ASN A 13 29.87 -5.37 11.44
C ASN A 13 31.10 -4.89 10.65
N ILE A 14 31.98 -4.10 11.26
CA ILE A 14 33.23 -3.62 10.63
C ILE A 14 34.27 -4.73 10.58
N ASN A 15 34.40 -5.54 11.65
CA ASN A 15 35.37 -6.64 11.72
C ASN A 15 34.77 -8.03 11.44
N ASN A 16 33.72 -8.12 10.61
CA ASN A 16 33.19 -9.41 10.14
C ASN A 16 34.21 -10.07 9.18
N PRO A 17 34.93 -11.14 9.58
CA PRO A 17 36.09 -11.65 8.84
C PRO A 17 35.73 -12.38 7.54
N ARG A 18 34.44 -12.47 7.20
CA ARG A 18 33.93 -13.09 5.96
C ARG A 18 33.21 -12.10 5.03
N GLY A 19 33.15 -10.81 5.39
CA GLY A 19 32.44 -9.79 4.62
C GLY A 19 30.93 -10.04 4.45
N ARG A 20 30.33 -11.01 5.15
CA ARG A 20 28.96 -11.49 4.91
C ARG A 20 27.91 -10.39 5.03
N THR A 21 27.99 -9.52 6.05
CA THR A 21 27.10 -8.36 6.18
C THR A 21 27.16 -7.45 4.95
N ARG A 22 28.38 -7.14 4.48
CA ARG A 22 28.60 -6.28 3.29
C ARG A 22 28.09 -6.95 2.03
N THR A 23 28.28 -8.26 1.87
CA THR A 23 27.77 -9.03 0.73
C THR A 23 26.24 -9.12 0.75
N ALA A 24 25.62 -9.39 1.89
CA ALA A 24 24.16 -9.41 2.04
C ALA A 24 23.56 -8.04 1.72
N TYR A 25 24.11 -6.95 2.27
CA TYR A 25 23.64 -5.59 1.96
C TYR A 25 23.85 -5.20 0.49
N ALA A 26 25.00 -5.57 -0.11
CA ALA A 26 25.27 -5.39 -1.54
C ALA A 26 24.34 -6.24 -2.43
N SER A 27 23.86 -7.38 -1.96
CA SER A 27 22.86 -8.20 -2.64
C SER A 27 21.45 -7.62 -2.51
N LEU A 28 21.04 -7.14 -1.32
CA LEU A 28 19.75 -6.46 -1.12
C LEU A 28 19.63 -5.21 -2.01
N THR A 29 20.66 -4.36 -2.04
CA THR A 29 20.68 -3.14 -2.86
C THR A 29 20.71 -3.40 -4.38
N LYS A 30 21.12 -4.60 -4.81
CA LYS A 30 21.04 -5.04 -6.21
C LYS A 30 19.78 -5.82 -6.54
N LEU A 31 19.06 -6.31 -5.52
CA LEU A 31 17.82 -7.06 -5.69
C LEU A 31 16.74 -6.11 -6.22
N GLN A 32 16.11 -6.48 -7.32
CA GLN A 32 14.96 -5.79 -7.88
C GLN A 32 13.90 -6.81 -8.31
N GLN A 33 12.64 -6.49 -8.03
CA GLN A 33 11.52 -7.34 -8.42
C GLN A 33 11.30 -7.31 -9.93
N LYS A 34 11.17 -8.49 -10.55
CA LYS A 34 10.90 -8.59 -11.99
C LYS A 34 9.46 -8.16 -12.33
N PRO A 35 9.17 -7.63 -13.54
CA PRO A 35 7.87 -7.03 -13.87
C PRO A 35 6.62 -7.92 -13.73
N LYS A 36 6.78 -9.25 -13.68
CA LYS A 36 5.69 -10.24 -13.48
C LYS A 36 5.98 -11.22 -12.33
N GLN A 37 6.88 -10.87 -11.43
CA GLN A 37 7.21 -11.71 -10.27
C GLN A 37 6.24 -11.38 -9.13
N SER A 38 5.54 -12.40 -8.63
CA SER A 38 4.63 -12.27 -7.49
C SER A 38 5.37 -11.76 -6.24
N PHE A 39 4.65 -11.02 -5.39
CA PHE A 39 5.15 -10.48 -4.13
C PHE A 39 5.75 -11.60 -3.28
N ARG A 40 5.07 -12.74 -3.14
CA ARG A 40 5.44 -13.87 -2.30
C ARG A 40 6.75 -14.53 -2.72
N GLU A 41 6.98 -14.65 -4.03
CA GLU A 41 8.24 -15.18 -4.55
C GLU A 41 9.39 -14.18 -4.39
N PHE A 42 9.12 -12.89 -4.64
CA PHE A 42 10.10 -11.82 -4.40
C PHE A 42 10.47 -11.68 -2.91
N PHE A 43 9.47 -11.76 -2.03
CA PHE A 43 9.61 -11.66 -0.58
C PHE A 43 10.43 -12.82 0.00
N ARG A 44 10.29 -14.04 -0.53
CA ARG A 44 11.16 -15.18 -0.18
C ARG A 44 12.62 -14.90 -0.52
N GLN A 45 12.89 -14.34 -1.70
CA GLN A 45 14.24 -14.01 -2.15
C GLN A 45 14.86 -12.89 -1.29
N TYR A 46 14.10 -11.84 -0.98
CA TYR A 46 14.51 -10.79 -0.05
C TYR A 46 14.84 -11.36 1.34
N ARG A 47 13.94 -12.17 1.91
CA ARG A 47 14.11 -12.77 3.24
C ARG A 47 15.31 -13.71 3.34
N ALA A 48 15.62 -14.45 2.28
CA ALA A 48 16.80 -15.33 2.24
C ALA A 48 18.13 -14.56 2.29
N ILE A 49 18.20 -13.38 1.64
CA ILE A 49 19.37 -12.50 1.73
C ILE A 49 19.39 -11.80 3.09
N GLU A 50 18.23 -11.38 3.61
CA GLU A 50 18.11 -10.74 4.92
C GLU A 50 18.55 -11.66 6.07
N SER A 51 18.29 -12.98 6.01
CA SER A 51 18.73 -13.94 7.04
C SER A 51 20.25 -14.09 7.16
N GLU A 52 21.03 -13.61 6.20
CA GLU A 52 22.50 -13.54 6.30
C GLU A 52 23.00 -12.31 7.11
N LEU A 53 22.10 -11.41 7.51
CA LEU A 53 22.44 -10.28 8.38
C LEU A 53 22.53 -10.75 9.85
N PRO A 54 23.60 -10.38 10.59
CA PRO A 54 23.82 -10.84 11.96
C PRO A 54 22.84 -10.27 12.99
N HIS A 55 22.09 -9.22 12.62
CA HIS A 55 21.11 -8.57 13.49
C HIS A 55 19.83 -8.27 12.71
N THR A 56 18.69 -8.35 13.40
CA THR A 56 17.39 -7.98 12.85
C THR A 56 17.36 -6.48 12.56
N VAL A 57 17.12 -6.11 11.31
CA VAL A 57 16.93 -4.72 10.90
C VAL A 57 15.61 -4.20 11.47
N PRO A 58 15.52 -2.95 11.96
CA PRO A 58 14.25 -2.38 12.44
C PRO A 58 13.17 -2.33 11.35
N ASP A 59 11.93 -2.65 11.71
CA ASP A 59 10.80 -2.78 10.76
C ASP A 59 10.64 -1.59 9.81
N TRP A 60 10.74 -0.35 10.31
CA TRP A 60 10.65 0.84 9.45
C TRP A 60 11.71 0.85 8.32
N LEU A 61 12.93 0.43 8.63
CA LEU A 61 14.03 0.37 7.66
C LEU A 61 13.89 -0.84 6.74
N ARG A 62 13.38 -1.97 7.24
CA ARG A 62 13.03 -3.14 6.41
C ARG A 62 11.98 -2.78 5.37
N ILE A 63 10.92 -2.07 5.78
CA ILE A 63 9.84 -1.61 4.90
C ILE A 63 10.41 -0.70 3.81
N GLU A 64 11.20 0.33 4.17
CA GLU A 64 11.86 1.21 3.19
C GLU A 64 12.78 0.44 2.22
N MET A 65 13.65 -0.44 2.73
CA MET A 65 14.57 -1.23 1.92
C MET A 65 13.84 -2.20 0.98
N PHE A 66 12.81 -2.88 1.47
CA PHE A 66 11.99 -3.78 0.66
C PHE A 66 11.22 -3.02 -0.41
N LEU A 67 10.53 -1.93 -0.03
CA LEU A 67 9.78 -1.12 -0.97
C LEU A 67 10.69 -0.44 -1.99
N PHE A 68 11.93 -0.08 -1.67
CA PHE A 68 12.89 0.42 -2.64
C PHE A 68 13.14 -0.60 -3.78
N CYS A 69 13.27 -1.88 -3.44
CA CYS A 69 13.52 -2.97 -4.39
C CYS A 69 12.27 -3.46 -5.17
N CYS A 70 11.06 -3.08 -4.74
CA CYS A 70 9.80 -3.50 -5.38
C CYS A 70 9.56 -2.86 -6.76
N ASN A 71 8.65 -3.47 -7.53
CA ASN A 71 8.15 -2.89 -8.77
C ASN A 71 7.23 -1.67 -8.53
N LYS A 72 6.87 -0.94 -9.58
CA LYS A 72 6.04 0.28 -9.47
C LYS A 72 4.62 -0.02 -8.96
N SER A 73 3.99 -1.12 -9.39
CA SER A 73 2.62 -1.46 -8.99
C SER A 73 2.49 -1.71 -7.48
N ILE A 74 3.44 -2.44 -6.89
CA ILE A 74 3.46 -2.71 -5.45
C ILE A 74 3.84 -1.45 -4.66
N LYS A 75 4.79 -0.64 -5.16
CA LYS A 75 5.09 0.70 -4.60
C LYS A 75 3.86 1.61 -4.55
N ASP A 76 3.03 1.59 -5.59
CA ASP A 76 1.84 2.43 -5.69
C ASP A 76 0.67 1.88 -4.83
N LEU A 77 0.54 0.55 -4.72
CA LEU A 77 -0.39 -0.11 -3.80
C LEU A 77 -0.15 0.34 -2.35
N PHE A 78 1.08 0.14 -1.84
CA PHE A 78 1.43 0.47 -0.45
C PHE A 78 1.38 1.97 -0.16
N ARG A 79 1.48 2.84 -1.18
CA ARG A 79 1.29 4.29 -1.02
C ARG A 79 -0.18 4.71 -1.03
N SER A 80 -1.07 3.94 -1.66
CA SER A 80 -2.49 4.29 -1.80
C SER A 80 -3.38 3.69 -0.71
N GLN A 81 -3.07 2.49 -0.19
CA GLN A 81 -3.86 1.80 0.84
C GLN A 81 -3.42 2.09 2.30
N ASN A 82 -2.65 3.16 2.51
CA ASN A 82 -1.83 3.47 3.70
C ASN A 82 -0.51 2.67 3.78
N TYR A 83 0.56 3.43 4.03
CA TYR A 83 1.91 2.92 4.20
C TYR A 83 2.01 1.90 5.35
N PRO A 84 2.72 0.76 5.17
CA PRO A 84 2.82 -0.25 6.21
C PRO A 84 3.42 0.27 7.51
N LYS A 85 2.82 -0.10 8.65
CA LYS A 85 3.26 0.34 9.99
C LYS A 85 4.19 -0.65 10.69
N SER A 86 4.19 -1.90 10.26
CA SER A 86 5.05 -2.98 10.79
C SER A 86 5.43 -3.94 9.66
N TRP A 87 6.43 -4.78 9.90
CA TRP A 87 6.83 -5.78 8.90
C TRP A 87 5.71 -6.79 8.62
N ASN A 88 4.92 -7.16 9.64
CA ASN A 88 3.78 -8.06 9.46
C ASN A 88 2.66 -7.43 8.61
N ASP A 89 2.34 -6.15 8.84
CA ASP A 89 1.33 -5.39 8.06
C ASP A 89 1.72 -5.27 6.58
N LEU A 90 3.03 -5.22 6.27
CA LEU A 90 3.53 -5.31 4.89
C LEU A 90 3.34 -6.71 4.28
N VAL A 91 3.56 -7.77 5.04
CA VAL A 91 3.45 -9.16 4.56
C VAL A 91 2.01 -9.55 4.29
N GLU A 92 1.09 -9.20 5.20
CA GLU A 92 -0.34 -9.51 5.11
C GLU A 92 -0.96 -8.91 3.83
N LYS A 93 -0.88 -7.58 3.70
CA LYS A 93 -1.31 -6.84 2.49
C LYS A 93 -0.62 -7.31 1.21
N GLY A 94 0.64 -7.73 1.29
CA GLY A 94 1.40 -8.24 0.16
C GLY A 94 0.94 -9.62 -0.32
N TYR A 95 0.40 -10.46 0.58
CA TYR A 95 -0.21 -11.74 0.21
C TYR A 95 -1.63 -11.55 -0.32
N GLU A 96 -2.43 -10.67 0.29
CA GLU A 96 -3.73 -10.25 -0.26
C GLU A 96 -3.60 -9.80 -1.72
N TYR A 97 -2.61 -8.95 -2.03
CA TYR A 97 -2.33 -8.49 -3.41
C TYR A 97 -2.01 -9.63 -4.39
N ASP A 98 -1.22 -10.62 -3.99
CA ASP A 98 -0.86 -11.75 -4.87
C ASP A 98 -2.07 -12.66 -5.15
N ASP A 99 -2.93 -12.88 -4.16
CA ASP A 99 -4.15 -13.66 -4.31
C ASP A 99 -5.15 -12.94 -5.25
N ASP A 100 -5.31 -11.62 -5.06
CA ASP A 100 -6.08 -10.70 -5.93
C ASP A 100 -5.56 -10.68 -7.39
N PHE A 101 -4.23 -10.73 -7.54
CA PHE A 101 -3.55 -10.72 -8.84
C PHE A 101 -3.79 -12.04 -9.58
N HIS A 102 -3.64 -13.17 -8.90
CA HIS A 102 -3.88 -14.50 -9.46
C HIS A 102 -5.37 -14.84 -9.64
N GLU A 103 -6.30 -14.18 -8.95
CA GLU A 103 -7.73 -14.24 -9.29
C GLU A 103 -8.01 -13.55 -10.64
N LYS A 104 -7.47 -12.35 -10.86
CA LYS A 104 -7.60 -11.62 -12.14
C LYS A 104 -6.97 -12.36 -13.32
N GLU A 105 -5.84 -13.04 -13.14
CA GLU A 105 -5.22 -13.87 -14.19
C GLU A 105 -6.00 -15.16 -14.49
N ARG A 106 -6.77 -15.70 -13.53
CA ARG A 106 -7.58 -16.93 -13.72
C ARG A 106 -8.88 -16.70 -14.49
N HIS A 107 -9.31 -15.45 -14.67
CA HIS A 107 -10.50 -15.10 -15.45
C HIS A 107 -10.17 -14.26 -16.70
N PRO A 108 -9.36 -14.78 -17.65
CA PRO A 108 -8.90 -14.02 -18.82
C PRO A 108 -10.01 -13.82 -19.88
N ASP A 109 -11.10 -14.58 -19.82
CA ASP A 109 -12.16 -14.53 -20.82
C ASP A 109 -13.55 -14.45 -20.17
N SER A 110 -14.16 -13.27 -20.29
CA SER A 110 -15.57 -12.98 -20.01
C SER A 110 -15.95 -11.66 -20.69
N ARG A 111 -15.88 -11.61 -22.03
CA ARG A 111 -16.78 -10.87 -22.97
C ARG A 111 -16.15 -10.59 -24.34
N ILE A 112 -16.23 -11.56 -25.25
CA ILE A 112 -16.50 -11.31 -26.68
C ILE A 112 -17.54 -12.34 -27.16
N GLY A 113 -18.64 -11.90 -27.76
CA GLY A 113 -19.66 -12.79 -28.36
C GLY A 113 -21.11 -12.37 -28.06
N GLU A 114 -21.82 -11.87 -29.08
CA GLU A 114 -23.19 -11.34 -28.99
C GLU A 114 -24.29 -12.31 -29.51
N SER A 115 -25.54 -12.01 -29.12
CA SER A 115 -26.79 -12.18 -29.88
C SER A 115 -27.60 -13.50 -29.80
N GLY A 116 -28.94 -13.34 -29.67
CA GLY A 116 -29.97 -14.39 -29.88
C GLY A 116 -30.77 -14.81 -28.62
N ALA A 117 -31.74 -14.03 -28.12
CA ALA A 117 -33.18 -14.13 -28.49
C ALA A 117 -33.87 -15.40 -27.93
N LYS A 118 -34.92 -15.40 -27.08
CA LYS A 118 -35.83 -14.37 -26.50
C LYS A 118 -36.35 -14.87 -25.11
N ASP A 119 -37.38 -14.36 -24.40
CA ASP A 119 -38.37 -13.30 -24.63
C ASP A 119 -38.95 -12.70 -23.29
N ALA A 120 -39.86 -11.74 -23.43
CA ALA A 120 -40.76 -11.02 -22.48
C ALA A 120 -40.91 -11.43 -20.99
N MET A 121 -40.65 -10.48 -20.09
CA MET A 121 -41.70 -9.77 -19.32
C MET A 121 -41.20 -8.38 -18.86
N ALA A 122 -42.08 -7.39 -18.75
CA ALA A 122 -41.71 -6.00 -18.48
C ALA A 122 -41.36 -5.71 -17.00
N GLY A 123 -40.33 -4.87 -16.79
CA GLY A 123 -39.91 -4.37 -15.48
C GLY A 123 -38.90 -3.23 -15.65
N ASN A 124 -39.40 -2.01 -15.86
CA ASN A 124 -38.58 -0.84 -16.12
C ASN A 124 -38.10 -0.21 -14.80
N ASP A 125 -36.85 -0.46 -14.39
CA ASP A 125 -36.22 0.36 -13.36
C ASP A 125 -34.76 0.70 -13.68
N LYS A 126 -34.55 2.00 -13.91
CA LYS A 126 -33.26 2.61 -14.23
C LYS A 126 -32.54 2.89 -12.92
N LEU A 127 -31.70 1.96 -12.45
CA LEU A 127 -30.82 2.18 -11.29
C LEU A 127 -29.78 3.26 -11.59
N THR A 128 -30.20 4.51 -11.33
CA THR A 128 -29.42 5.73 -11.46
C THR A 128 -28.23 5.79 -10.48
N GLU A 129 -27.29 6.69 -10.76
CA GLU A 129 -26.04 6.97 -10.02
C GLU A 129 -26.23 7.55 -8.59
N LYS A 130 -27.33 7.17 -7.93
CA LYS A 130 -27.91 7.84 -6.76
C LYS A 130 -27.64 7.14 -5.43
N GLU A 131 -27.18 5.89 -5.46
CA GLU A 131 -26.96 5.08 -4.24
C GLU A 131 -25.53 5.23 -3.67
N THR A 132 -24.51 5.39 -4.53
CA THR A 132 -23.11 5.60 -4.09
C THR A 132 -22.91 6.92 -3.32
N GLN A 133 -23.88 7.83 -3.33
CA GLN A 133 -23.80 9.13 -2.65
C GLN A 133 -24.25 9.06 -1.19
N GLN A 134 -24.97 8.01 -0.76
CA GLN A 134 -25.56 7.96 0.59
C GLN A 134 -24.59 7.51 1.69
N ALA A 135 -23.51 6.79 1.35
CA ALA A 135 -22.50 6.30 2.29
C ALA A 135 -21.24 7.19 2.39
N ALA A 136 -21.13 8.25 1.58
CA ALA A 136 -19.92 9.06 1.50
C ALA A 136 -19.83 10.09 2.65
N VAL A 137 -18.75 10.04 3.43
CA VAL A 137 -18.38 11.06 4.43
C VAL A 137 -17.55 12.16 3.77
N CYS A 138 -17.94 13.42 3.97
CA CYS A 138 -17.19 14.56 3.49
C CYS A 138 -15.99 14.87 4.41
N TYR A 139 -14.79 14.55 3.96
CA TYR A 139 -13.53 14.83 4.66
C TYR A 139 -13.17 16.34 4.80
N LYS A 140 -14.07 17.26 4.44
CA LYS A 140 -13.95 18.71 4.71
C LYS A 140 -14.78 19.16 5.91
N CYS A 141 -16.01 18.64 6.08
CA CYS A 141 -16.94 19.06 7.13
C CYS A 141 -17.48 17.92 8.02
N GLY A 142 -17.05 16.67 7.79
CA GLY A 142 -17.47 15.48 8.55
C GLY A 142 -18.88 14.97 8.27
N LYS A 143 -19.69 15.68 7.47
CA LYS A 143 -21.09 15.30 7.19
C LYS A 143 -21.19 14.17 6.16
N LEU A 144 -22.21 13.33 6.32
CA LEU A 144 -22.59 12.26 5.39
C LEU A 144 -23.32 12.81 4.15
N GLY A 145 -23.42 11.99 3.09
CA GLY A 145 -24.23 12.25 1.90
C GLY A 145 -23.50 12.98 0.76
N HIS A 146 -22.22 13.34 0.93
CA HIS A 146 -21.43 13.98 -0.13
C HIS A 146 -19.91 13.85 0.11
N ILE A 147 -19.12 14.11 -0.94
CA ILE A 147 -17.65 14.24 -0.87
C ILE A 147 -17.21 15.69 -1.08
N ARG A 148 -15.96 16.04 -0.71
CA ARG A 148 -15.41 17.42 -0.78
C ARG A 148 -15.72 18.18 -2.08
N PRO A 149 -15.66 17.59 -3.30
CA PRO A 149 -16.04 18.27 -4.54
C PRO A 149 -17.47 18.83 -4.60
N LYS A 150 -18.40 18.27 -3.80
CA LYS A 150 -19.80 18.69 -3.68
C LYS A 150 -20.11 19.34 -2.31
N CYS A 151 -19.08 19.75 -1.56
CA CYS A 151 -19.26 20.30 -0.23
C CYS A 151 -19.61 21.80 -0.27
N THR A 152 -20.86 22.11 0.09
CA THR A 152 -21.37 23.49 0.18
C THR A 152 -20.96 24.20 1.48
N ASP A 153 -20.45 23.48 2.48
CA ASP A 153 -19.93 24.05 3.73
C ASP A 153 -18.58 24.75 3.48
N GLY A 154 -18.63 26.01 3.09
CA GLY A 154 -17.48 26.91 3.16
C GLY A 154 -17.65 28.14 2.30
N TRP A 155 -18.33 29.15 2.85
CA TRP A 155 -18.19 30.56 2.48
C TRP A 155 -18.80 31.46 3.59
N MET A 156 -18.41 31.26 4.86
CA MET A 156 -18.67 32.18 5.99
C MET A 156 -17.92 31.71 7.25
N ASP A 157 -16.64 32.07 7.38
CA ASP A 157 -15.87 31.99 8.65
C ASP A 157 -14.80 33.10 8.73
N PHE A 158 -15.11 34.26 8.14
CA PHE A 158 -14.31 35.50 8.24
C PHE A 158 -15.22 36.71 8.54
N ILE A 159 -16.16 36.57 9.49
CA ILE A 159 -16.77 37.74 10.15
C ILE A 159 -16.69 37.54 11.67
N THR A 160 -15.84 38.33 12.29
CA THR A 160 -15.59 38.40 13.73
C THR A 160 -16.83 38.87 14.49
N PRO A 161 -17.26 38.18 15.57
CA PRO A 161 -18.29 38.70 16.46
C PRO A 161 -17.64 39.59 17.53
N GLY A 162 -17.76 40.92 17.43
CA GLY A 162 -17.22 41.79 18.49
C GLY A 162 -16.97 43.27 18.20
N GLY A 163 -17.79 43.93 17.37
CA GLY A 163 -17.77 45.39 17.25
C GLY A 163 -19.07 46.00 17.79
N LYS A 164 -19.07 46.46 19.04
CA LYS A 164 -20.16 47.29 19.59
C LYS A 164 -19.68 48.74 19.68
N SER A 165 -20.34 49.62 18.94
CA SER A 165 -20.23 51.06 19.10
C SER A 165 -21.28 51.58 20.10
N LEU A 166 -20.80 52.32 21.09
CA LEU A 166 -21.50 53.37 21.83
C LEU A 166 -20.44 54.28 22.46
#